data_AF-A0A7R8X520-F1
#
_entry.id   AF-A0A7R8X520-F1
#
_cell.length_a   1.000
_cell.length_b   1.000
_cell.length_c   1.000
_cell.angle_alpha   90.00
_cell.angle_beta   90.00
_cell.angle_gamma   90.00
#
_symmetry.space_group_name_H-M   'P 1'
#
loop_
_entity.id
_entity.type
_entity.pdbx_description
1 polymer ?
#
loop_
_entity_poly.entity_id
_entity_poly.type
_entity_poly.pdbx_seq_one_letter_code
_entity_poly.pdbx_strand_id
1 'polypeptide(L)' 'MVALEVPEDLLVERILNRGKTSGRADDQDVEKIKNRFQEYETKTSILKEYYQNQNKYFGIDGVGSIEEITSRLEK' A
#
# COMPACT_ATOMS: atom_id res chain seq x y z
N MET A 1 3.38 14.47 -0.53
CA MET A 1 3.15 13.06 -0.80
C MET A 1 2.37 12.49 0.37
N VAL A 2 1.14 12.08 0.11
CA VAL A 2 0.35 11.30 1.06
C VAL A 2 0.70 9.83 0.84
N ALA A 3 0.94 9.09 1.92
CA ALA A 3 1.25 7.66 1.87
C ALA A 3 0.36 6.90 2.86
N LEU A 4 -0.39 5.91 2.36
CA LEU A 4 -1.15 4.99 3.22
C LEU A 4 -0.22 3.85 3.64
N GLU A 5 0.17 3.85 4.91
CA GLU A 5 1.05 2.84 5.48
C GLU A 5 0.22 1.67 5.99
N VAL A 6 0.47 0.46 5.46
CA VAL A 6 -0.25 -0.77 5.80
C VAL A 6 0.78 -1.90 5.90
N PRO A 7 0.69 -2.78 6.91
CA PRO A 7 1.52 -3.98 6.99
C PRO A 7 1.44 -4.84 5.73
N GLU A 8 2.58 -5.34 5.25
CA GLU A 8 2.68 -6.14 4.03
C GLU A 8 1.76 -7.37 4.05
N ASP A 9 1.74 -8.11 5.17
CA ASP A 9 0.90 -9.31 5.31
C ASP A 9 -0.60 -9.01 5.08
N LEU A 10 -1.08 -7.86 5.57
CA LEU A 10 -2.46 -7.42 5.34
C LEU A 10 -2.69 -7.02 3.89
N LEU A 11 -1.70 -6.40 3.24
CA LEU A 11 -1.80 -6.06 1.82
C LEU A 11 -1.83 -7.32 0.94
N VAL A 12 -1.01 -8.33 1.25
CA VAL A 12 -1.02 -9.63 0.58
C VAL A 12 -2.39 -10.29 0.73
N GLU A 13 -2.93 -10.34 1.95
CA GLU A 13 -4.26 -10.90 2.22
C GLU A 13 -5.35 -10.18 1.41
N ARG A 14 -5.36 -8.84 1.41
CA ARG A 14 -6.33 -8.02 0.67
C ARG A 14 -6.25 -8.28 -0.84
N ILE A 15 -5.05 -8.41 -1.41
CA ILE A 15 -4.87 -8.67 -2.84
C ILE A 15 -5.33 -10.09 -3.20
N LEU A 16 -4.99 -11.10 -2.38
CA LEU A 16 -5.48 -12.47 -2.59
C LEU A 16 -7.01 -12.54 -2.55
N ASN A 17 -7.63 -11.84 -1.60
CA ASN A 17 -9.09 -11.77 -1.52
C ASN A 17 -9.71 -11.10 -2.76
N ARG A 18 -9.05 -10.08 -3.33
CA ARG A 18 -9.45 -9.48 -4.61
C ARG A 18 -9.32 -10.45 -5.78
N GLY A 19 -8.27 -11.27 -5.82
CA GLY A 19 -8.05 -12.27 -6.87
C GLY A 19 -9.15 -13.34 -6.98
N LYS A 20 -9.87 -13.62 -5.88
CA LYS A 20 -10.98 -14.58 -5.82
C LYS A 20 -12.22 -14.15 -6.63
N THR A 21 -12.46 -12.84 -6.76
CA THR A 21 -13.72 -12.32 -7.33
C THR A 21 -13.53 -11.45 -8.57
N SER A 22 -12.34 -10.90 -8.79
CA SER A 22 -12.10 -9.90 -9.83
C SER A 22 -11.70 -10.46 -11.21
N GLY A 23 -11.45 -11.77 -11.32
CA GLY A 23 -10.91 -12.38 -12.54
C GLY A 23 -9.45 -12.02 -12.84
N ARG A 24 -8.76 -11.33 -11.92
CA ARG A 24 -7.36 -10.94 -12.04
C ARG A 24 -6.42 -12.10 -11.72
N ALA A 25 -5.85 -12.71 -12.75
CA ALA A 25 -4.94 -13.84 -12.61
C ALA A 25 -3.62 -13.49 -11.88
N ASP A 26 -3.19 -12.23 -11.91
CA ASP A 26 -1.99 -11.74 -11.23
C ASP A 26 -2.17 -11.56 -9.71
N ASP A 27 -3.41 -11.52 -9.23
CA ASP A 27 -3.75 -11.40 -7.81
C ASP A 27 -4.04 -12.78 -7.15
N GLN A 28 -3.79 -13.89 -7.86
CA GLN A 28 -4.03 -15.26 -7.37
C GLN A 28 -2.75 -15.96 -6.90
N ASP A 29 -1.58 -15.36 -7.13
CA ASP A 29 -0.28 -15.97 -6.88
C ASP A 29 0.51 -15.10 -5.89
N VAL A 30 0.75 -15.66 -4.70
CA VAL A 30 1.47 -15.00 -3.60
C VAL A 30 2.86 -14.55 -4.02
N GLU A 31 3.57 -15.34 -4.82
CA GLU A 31 4.94 -15.01 -5.24
C GLU A 31 4.93 -13.81 -6.19
N LYS A 32 3.96 -13.71 -7.10
CA LYS A 32 3.79 -12.53 -7.95
C LYS A 32 3.43 -11.28 -7.14
N ILE A 33 2.59 -11.43 -6.12
CA ILE A 33 2.21 -10.33 -5.23
C ILE A 33 3.44 -9.82 -4.47
N LYS A 34 4.23 -10.71 -3.87
CA LYS A 34 5.48 -10.34 -3.17
C LYS A 34 6.50 -9.69 -4.09
N ASN A 35 6.69 -10.22 -5.30
CA ASN A 35 7.57 -9.61 -6.30
C ASN A 35 7.13 -8.17 -6.63
N ARG A 36 5.82 -7.92 -6.73
CA ARG A 36 5.29 -6.56 -6.94
C ARG A 36 5.55 -5.63 -5.74
N PHE A 37 5.48 -6.13 -4.51
CA PHE A 37 5.84 -5.35 -3.32
C PHE A 37 7.33 -5.02 -3.30
N GLN A 38 8.20 -6.00 -3.54
CA GLN A 38 9.64 -5.76 -3.61
C GLN A 38 10.00 -4.72 -4.68
N GLU A 39 9.38 -4.82 -5.85
CA GLU A 39 9.57 -3.87 -6.95
C GLU A 39 9.10 -2.45 -6.55
N TYR A 40 7.94 -2.35 -5.90
CA TYR A 40 7.42 -1.09 -5.37
C TYR A 40 8.36 -0.49 -4.32
N GLU A 41 8.78 -1.26 -3.32
CA GLU A 41 9.69 -0.78 -2.27
C GLU A 41 11.02 -0.32 -2.87
N THR A 42 11.61 -1.11 -3.78
CA THR A 42 12.88 -0.78 -4.43
C THR A 42 12.79 0.53 -5.23
N LYS A 43 11.68 0.75 -5.93
CA LYS A 43 11.52 1.92 -6.82
C LYS A 43 10.95 3.15 -6.14
N THR A 44 10.18 2.99 -5.07
CA THR A 44 9.43 4.10 -4.46
C THR A 44 9.97 4.53 -3.10
N SER A 45 10.77 3.71 -2.41
CA SER A 45 11.42 4.09 -1.14
C SER A 45 12.24 5.38 -1.26
N ILE A 46 12.93 5.59 -2.38
CA ILE A 46 13.68 6.82 -2.68
C ILE A 46 12.78 8.07 -2.65
N LEU A 47 11.52 7.93 -3.08
CA LEU A 47 10.55 9.04 -3.07
C LEU A 47 10.13 9.39 -1.64
N LYS A 48 10.02 8.41 -0.75
CA LYS A 48 9.71 8.66 0.68
C LYS A 48 10.75 9.59 1.29
N GLU A 49 12.03 9.25 1.17
CA GLU A 49 13.13 10.08 1.67
C GLU A 49 13.15 11.46 1.00
N TYR A 50 12.99 11.50 -0.33
CA TYR A 50 12.96 12.75 -1.10
C TYR A 50 11.89 13.75 -0.63
N TYR A 51 10.67 13.26 -0.32
CA TYR A 51 9.59 14.12 0.18
C TYR A 51 9.69 14.39 1.68
N GLN A 52 10.27 13.49 2.48
CA GLN A 52 10.56 13.72 3.90
C GLN A 52 11.54 14.90 4.07
N ASN A 53 12.62 14.93 3.29
CA ASN A 53 13.62 16.00 3.32
C ASN A 53 13.05 17.39 2.95
N GLN A 54 11.89 17.43 2.30
CA GLN A 54 11.18 18.67 1.95
C GLN A 54 10.07 19.04 2.96
N ASN A 55 9.89 18.28 4.04
CA ASN A 55 8.72 18.36 4.92
C ASN A 55 7.38 18.22 4.16
N LYS A 56 7.37 17.41 3.09
CA LYS A 56 6.20 17.17 2.23
C LYS A 56 5.72 15.73 2.29
N TYR A 57 6.23 14.91 3.19
CA TYR A 57 5.77 13.54 3.40
C TYR A 57 4.71 13.49 4.50
N PHE A 58 3.58 12.85 4.23
CA PHE A 58 2.47 12.67 5.16
C PHE A 58 2.06 11.20 5.15
N GLY A 59 2.62 10.44 6.10
CA GLY A 59 2.27 9.04 6.33
C GLY A 59 0.99 8.93 7.14
N ILE A 60 0.04 8.13 6.69
CA ILE A 60 -1.26 7.92 7.30
C ILE A 60 -1.46 6.42 7.47
N ASP A 61 -1.90 6.00 8.65
CA ASP A 61 -2.29 4.61 8.89
C ASP A 61 -3.45 4.20 7.96
N GLY A 62 -3.20 3.22 7.09
CA GLY A 62 -4.16 2.67 6.13
C GLY A 62 -4.90 1.41 6.63
N VAL A 63 -4.84 1.11 7.93
CA VAL A 63 -5.57 0.02 8.58
C VAL A 63 -6.85 0.56 9.23
N GLY A 64 -8.01 0.02 8.83
CA GLY A 64 -9.31 0.43 9.33
C GLY A 64 -10.40 0.35 8.26
N SER A 65 -11.57 0.86 8.58
CA SER A 65 -12.65 1.07 7.61
C SER A 65 -12.31 2.21 6.64
N ILE A 66 -13.02 2.29 5.52
CA ILE A 66 -12.83 3.38 4.55
C ILE A 66 -13.12 4.73 5.21
N GLU A 67 -14.16 4.80 6.05
CA GLU A 67 -14.54 6.00 6.79
C GLU A 67 -13.46 6.43 7.79
N GLU A 68 -12.88 5.48 8.52
CA GLU A 68 -11.79 5.76 9.47
C GLU A 68 -10.55 6.30 8.75
N ILE A 69 -10.15 5.68 7.64
CA ILE A 69 -8.99 6.10 6.85
C ILE A 69 -9.27 7.47 6.20
N THR A 70 -10.48 7.70 5.69
CA THR A 70 -10.89 8.99 5.11
C THR A 70 -10.82 10.10 6.15
N SER A 71 -11.29 9.86 7.37
CA SER A 71 -11.19 10.84 8.46
C SER A 71 -9.74 11.18 8.84
N ARG A 72 -8.79 10.25 8.64
CA ARG A 72 -7.35 10.53 8.83
C ARG A 72 -6.75 11.35 7.70
N LEU A 73 -7.29 11.25 6.48
CA LEU A 73 -6.86 12.01 5.29
C LEU A 73 -7.31 13.48 5.31
N GLU A 74 -8.40 13.77 6.00
CA GLU A 74 -8.98 15.12 6.10
C GLU A 74 -8.30 16.01 7.15
N LYS A 75 -7.31 15.48 7.88
CA LYS A 75 -6.53 16.21 8.90
C LYS A 75 -5.21 16.73 8.34
#